data_AF-A0A5F9CAH5-F1
#
_entry.id   AF-A0A5F9CAH5-F1
#
_cell.length_a   1.000
_cell.length_b   1.000
_cell.length_c   1.000
_cell.angle_alpha   90.00
_cell.angle_beta   90.00
_cell.angle_gamma   90.00
#
_symmetry.space_group_name_H-M   'P 1'
#
loop_
_entity.id
_entity.type
_entity.pdbx_description
1 polymer ?
#
loop_
_entity_poly.entity_id
_entity_poly.type
_entity_poly.pdbx_seq_one_letter_code
_entity_poly.pdbx_strand_id
1 'polypeptide(L)'
;MPASASQPPLPCAFLLLMLLLQLTAAAAQEELQVTQPDRWVSVAEGDAATLRCTVNTLLPVGPMKWFSGAGPDRKMIYNFKGDQDPRVTNVSDTTKRNNMDFSIRIRDITPADAGTYYCVKFQKLDADNMEFKSGGGTQVSVSDQDRKSSSTAPLLTALLLGPKVLLAVGVSVIIVLKKQKT
;
A
#
# COMPACT_ATOMS: atom_id res chain seq x y z
N MET A 1 -82.68 -4.32 -18.38
CA MET A 1 -81.70 -4.76 -17.37
C MET A 1 -80.33 -4.25 -17.78
N PRO A 2 -79.65 -3.40 -17.00
CA PRO A 2 -78.20 -3.25 -17.11
C PRO A 2 -77.51 -4.05 -15.99
N ALA A 3 -76.48 -4.79 -16.36
CA ALA A 3 -75.63 -5.51 -15.42
C ALA A 3 -74.70 -4.50 -14.73
N SER A 4 -74.81 -4.42 -13.40
CA SER A 4 -73.91 -3.63 -12.56
C SER A 4 -72.57 -4.36 -12.47
N ALA A 5 -71.52 -3.79 -13.07
CA ALA A 5 -70.16 -4.30 -12.95
C ALA A 5 -69.55 -3.79 -11.63
N SER A 6 -69.25 -4.71 -10.70
CA SER A 6 -68.52 -4.39 -9.47
C SER A 6 -67.01 -4.31 -9.76
N GLN A 7 -66.41 -3.13 -9.58
CA GLN A 7 -64.95 -3.00 -9.54
C GLN A 7 -64.37 -3.59 -8.25
N PRO A 8 -63.23 -4.29 -8.31
CA PRO A 8 -62.59 -4.85 -7.12
C PRO A 8 -61.86 -3.76 -6.31
N PRO A 9 -61.66 -3.96 -5.00
CA PRO A 9 -61.00 -2.99 -4.14
C PRO A 9 -59.50 -2.96 -4.44
N LEU A 10 -59.05 -1.88 -5.08
CA LEU A 10 -57.64 -1.59 -5.40
C LEU A 10 -56.69 -1.20 -4.24
N PRO A 11 -57.09 -0.84 -3.00
CA PRO A 11 -56.15 -0.29 -2.02
C PRO A 11 -55.22 -1.35 -1.38
N CYS A 12 -55.68 -2.59 -1.21
CA CYS A 12 -54.84 -3.65 -0.60
C CYS A 12 -53.70 -4.11 -1.51
N ALA A 13 -53.96 -4.26 -2.81
CA ALA A 13 -52.94 -4.70 -3.77
C ALA A 13 -51.81 -3.66 -3.90
N PHE A 14 -52.15 -2.37 -3.86
CA PHE A 14 -51.17 -1.29 -3.89
C PHE A 14 -50.33 -1.24 -2.60
N LEU A 15 -50.95 -1.41 -1.43
CA LEU A 15 -50.24 -1.47 -0.15
C LEU A 15 -49.30 -2.68 -0.07
N LEU A 16 -49.74 -3.85 -0.54
CA LEU A 16 -48.90 -5.05 -0.65
C LEU A 16 -47.74 -4.83 -1.61
N LEU A 17 -47.97 -4.22 -2.77
CA LEU A 17 -46.91 -3.93 -3.73
C LEU A 17 -45.89 -2.94 -3.17
N MET A 18 -46.34 -1.89 -2.49
CA MET A 18 -45.44 -0.94 -1.83
C MET A 18 -44.67 -1.61 -0.70
N LEU A 19 -45.30 -2.46 0.11
CA LEU A 19 -44.63 -3.22 1.17
C LEU A 19 -43.58 -4.18 0.58
N LEU A 20 -43.90 -4.87 -0.52
CA LEU A 20 -42.98 -5.74 -1.25
C LEU A 20 -41.79 -4.94 -1.83
N LEU A 21 -42.02 -3.74 -2.37
CA LEU A 21 -40.95 -2.85 -2.87
C LEU A 21 -40.04 -2.33 -1.75
N GLN A 22 -40.58 -2.06 -0.56
CA GLN A 22 -39.78 -1.63 0.60
C GLN A 22 -38.95 -2.80 1.17
N LEU A 23 -39.49 -4.03 1.14
CA LEU A 23 -38.77 -5.22 1.59
C LEU A 23 -37.57 -5.57 0.68
N THR A 24 -37.68 -5.36 -0.63
CA THR A 24 -36.57 -5.64 -1.57
C THR A 24 -35.44 -4.62 -1.43
N ALA A 25 -35.73 -3.36 -1.10
CA ALA A 25 -34.72 -2.33 -0.87
C ALA A 25 -33.91 -2.56 0.42
N ALA A 26 -34.51 -3.16 1.45
CA ALA A 26 -33.85 -3.47 2.72
C ALA A 26 -32.89 -4.68 2.66
N ALA A 27 -32.91 -5.45 1.56
CA ALA A 27 -32.06 -6.63 1.37
C ALA A 27 -30.79 -6.34 0.53
N ALA A 28 -30.37 -5.08 0.43
CA ALA A 28 -29.07 -4.74 -0.17
C ALA A 28 -27.94 -5.21 0.77
N GLN A 29 -27.44 -6.41 0.53
CA GLN A 29 -26.25 -6.93 1.19
C GLN A 29 -25.08 -6.00 0.86
N GLU A 30 -24.37 -5.52 1.89
CA GLU A 30 -23.22 -4.64 1.70
C GLU A 30 -22.19 -5.35 0.79
N GLU A 31 -21.95 -4.77 -0.39
CA GLU A 31 -20.99 -5.32 -1.34
C GLU A 31 -19.59 -5.20 -0.73
N LEU A 32 -18.82 -6.29 -0.74
CA LEU A 32 -17.44 -6.27 -0.31
C LEU A 32 -16.64 -5.24 -1.11
N GLN A 33 -15.84 -4.44 -0.44
CA GLN A 33 -14.81 -3.58 -0.99
C GLN A 33 -13.46 -3.96 -0.39
N VAL A 34 -12.43 -3.97 -1.24
CA VAL A 34 -11.04 -4.16 -0.82
C VAL A 34 -10.30 -2.87 -1.14
N THR A 35 -9.92 -2.13 -0.12
CA THR A 35 -9.34 -0.79 -0.24
C THR A 35 -7.83 -0.86 -0.04
N GLN A 36 -7.09 -0.53 -1.09
CA GLN A 36 -5.66 -0.24 -1.03
C GLN A 36 -5.48 1.27 -1.19
N PRO A 37 -5.30 2.03 -0.09
CA PRO A 37 -5.29 3.49 -0.16
C PRO A 37 -4.02 4.03 -0.84
N ASP A 38 -2.91 3.32 -0.72
CA ASP A 38 -1.63 3.70 -1.30
C ASP A 38 -1.52 3.17 -2.73
N ARG A 39 -1.57 4.07 -3.71
CA ARG A 39 -1.29 3.72 -5.10
C ARG A 39 0.21 3.51 -5.35
N TRP A 40 1.05 4.24 -4.63
CA TRP A 40 2.51 4.23 -4.78
C TRP A 40 3.18 4.26 -3.41
N VAL A 41 4.19 3.43 -3.22
CA VAL A 41 5.07 3.37 -2.05
C VAL A 41 6.51 3.37 -2.55
N SER A 42 7.27 4.39 -2.17
CA SER A 42 8.72 4.42 -2.42
C SER A 42 9.45 4.11 -1.13
N VAL A 43 10.40 3.19 -1.18
CA VAL A 43 11.14 2.70 -0.02
C VAL A 43 12.61 2.57 -0.37
N ALA A 44 13.50 2.84 0.60
CA ALA A 44 14.92 2.62 0.40
C ALA A 44 15.24 1.12 0.42
N GLU A 45 16.27 0.71 -0.31
CA GLU A 45 16.83 -0.64 -0.17
C GLU A 45 17.24 -0.90 1.29
N GLY A 46 16.95 -2.11 1.78
CA GLY A 46 17.17 -2.54 3.16
C GLY A 46 16.09 -2.13 4.16
N ASP A 47 15.25 -1.15 3.83
CA ASP A 47 14.15 -0.71 4.70
C ASP A 47 12.92 -1.64 4.57
N ALA A 48 11.86 -1.33 5.33
CA ALA A 48 10.60 -2.09 5.29
C ALA A 48 9.48 -1.31 4.58
N ALA A 49 8.79 -1.96 3.65
CA ALA A 49 7.58 -1.42 3.02
C ALA A 49 6.32 -1.88 3.77
N THR A 50 5.43 -0.93 4.07
CA THR A 50 4.09 -1.26 4.60
C THR A 50 3.06 -1.12 3.50
N LEU A 51 2.36 -2.21 3.19
CA LEU A 51 1.30 -2.26 2.19
C LEU A 51 -0.05 -2.31 2.90
N ARG A 52 -0.85 -1.26 2.75
CA ARG A 52 -2.12 -1.12 3.46
C ARG A 52 -3.28 -1.75 2.69
N CYS A 53 -4.10 -2.50 3.40
CA CYS A 53 -5.32 -3.09 2.85
C CYS A 53 -6.40 -3.19 3.92
N THR A 54 -7.60 -2.69 3.63
CA THR A 54 -8.77 -2.84 4.49
C THR A 54 -9.98 -3.35 3.72
N VAL A 55 -10.94 -3.94 4.42
CA VAL A 55 -12.26 -4.30 3.87
C VAL A 55 -13.38 -3.66 4.66
N ASN A 56 -14.52 -3.41 4.03
CA ASN A 56 -15.74 -2.95 4.72
C ASN A 56 -16.54 -4.10 5.35
N THR A 57 -16.43 -5.31 4.80
CA THR A 57 -17.09 -6.52 5.33
C THR A 57 -16.16 -7.73 5.25
N LEU A 58 -16.36 -8.70 6.15
CA LEU A 58 -15.62 -9.97 6.13
C LEU A 58 -16.30 -11.04 5.26
N LEU A 59 -17.49 -10.74 4.74
CA LEU A 59 -18.24 -11.60 3.85
C LEU A 59 -17.82 -11.36 2.38
N PRO A 60 -17.78 -12.41 1.54
CA PRO A 60 -18.02 -13.81 1.90
C PRO A 60 -16.88 -14.41 2.73
N VAL A 61 -17.17 -15.51 3.44
CA VAL A 61 -16.16 -16.18 4.27
C VAL A 61 -15.04 -16.75 3.40
N GLY A 62 -13.80 -16.47 3.76
CA GLY A 62 -12.61 -16.98 3.08
C GLY A 62 -11.37 -16.15 3.39
N PRO A 63 -10.17 -16.64 3.00
CA PRO A 63 -8.90 -16.01 3.36
C PRO A 63 -8.66 -14.70 2.61
N MET A 64 -7.84 -13.85 3.22
CA MET A 64 -7.17 -12.73 2.53
C MET A 64 -5.76 -13.14 2.16
N LYS A 65 -5.29 -12.72 0.98
CA LYS A 65 -3.95 -13.02 0.48
C LYS A 65 -3.35 -11.80 -0.19
N TRP A 66 -2.03 -11.70 -0.17
CA TRP A 66 -1.28 -10.72 -0.96
C TRP A 66 -0.53 -11.40 -2.08
N PHE A 67 -0.57 -10.79 -3.26
CA PHE A 67 0.16 -11.23 -4.44
C PHE A 67 1.05 -10.12 -4.98
N SER A 68 2.23 -10.48 -5.48
CA SER A 68 3.04 -9.61 -6.34
C SER A 68 2.69 -9.90 -7.81
N GLY A 69 2.31 -8.87 -8.54
CA GLY A 69 1.82 -8.97 -9.92
C GLY A 69 0.35 -9.35 -10.04
N ALA A 70 -0.14 -9.37 -11.28
CA ALA A 70 -1.51 -9.74 -11.64
C ALA A 70 -1.52 -10.90 -12.64
N GLY A 71 -2.68 -11.53 -12.83
CA GLY A 71 -2.84 -12.63 -13.79
C GLY A 71 -2.26 -13.96 -13.31
N PRO A 72 -2.07 -14.94 -14.22
CA PRO A 72 -1.64 -16.31 -13.88
C PRO A 72 -0.25 -16.39 -13.24
N ASP A 73 0.68 -15.52 -13.64
CA ASP A 73 2.09 -15.57 -13.21
C ASP A 73 2.35 -14.80 -11.90
N ARG A 74 1.30 -14.28 -11.26
CA ARG A 74 1.42 -13.60 -9.97
C ARG A 74 1.93 -14.56 -8.90
N LYS A 75 2.75 -14.05 -7.99
CA LYS A 75 3.30 -14.82 -6.87
C LYS A 75 2.58 -14.46 -5.58
N MET A 76 2.10 -15.45 -4.84
CA MET A 76 1.54 -15.24 -3.50
C MET A 76 2.67 -14.94 -2.53
N ILE A 77 2.62 -13.80 -1.86
CA ILE A 77 3.65 -13.37 -0.91
C ILE A 77 3.20 -13.52 0.55
N TYR A 78 1.88 -13.54 0.81
CA TYR A 78 1.35 -13.68 2.17
C TYR A 78 -0.05 -14.28 2.18
N ASN A 79 -0.33 -15.12 3.18
CA ASN A 79 -1.63 -15.73 3.42
C ASN A 79 -1.99 -15.60 4.90
N PHE A 80 -3.12 -14.98 5.21
CA PHE A 80 -3.54 -14.80 6.61
C PHE A 80 -4.00 -16.10 7.30
N LYS A 81 -4.01 -17.24 6.60
CA LYS A 81 -4.22 -18.59 7.17
C LYS A 81 -2.93 -19.39 7.41
N GLY A 82 -1.75 -18.88 7.08
CA GLY A 82 -0.47 -19.56 7.31
C GLY A 82 0.71 -18.92 6.57
N ASP A 83 1.94 -19.21 6.97
CA ASP A 83 3.11 -18.45 6.54
C ASP A 83 3.68 -18.92 5.19
N GLN A 84 4.22 -18.00 4.38
CA GLN A 84 4.87 -18.29 3.10
C GLN A 84 6.23 -17.60 3.00
N ASP A 85 6.29 -16.26 3.12
CA ASP A 85 7.54 -15.49 3.12
C ASP A 85 7.87 -14.99 4.54
N PRO A 86 9.02 -15.38 5.12
CA PRO A 86 9.40 -15.00 6.49
C PRO A 86 9.69 -13.49 6.65
N ARG A 87 9.95 -12.75 5.57
CA ARG A 87 10.13 -11.30 5.63
C ARG A 87 8.80 -10.57 5.79
N VAL A 88 7.70 -11.19 5.38
CA VAL A 88 6.36 -10.58 5.36
C VAL A 88 5.62 -10.87 6.65
N THR A 89 5.08 -9.82 7.27
CA THR A 89 4.39 -9.91 8.56
C THR A 89 3.06 -9.18 8.52
N ASN A 90 2.07 -9.69 9.25
CA ASN A 90 0.83 -8.96 9.49
C ASN A 90 1.11 -7.71 10.35
N VAL A 91 0.55 -6.56 9.95
CA VAL A 91 0.62 -5.30 10.71
C VAL A 91 -0.52 -5.18 11.70
N SER A 92 -1.64 -5.86 11.45
CA SER A 92 -2.86 -5.68 12.19
C SER A 92 -2.88 -6.45 13.51
N ASP A 93 -3.65 -5.95 14.47
CA ASP A 93 -3.79 -6.54 15.80
C ASP A 93 -4.57 -7.86 15.74
N THR A 94 -3.84 -8.97 15.87
CA THR A 94 -4.38 -10.33 15.79
C THR A 94 -5.28 -10.71 16.97
N THR A 95 -5.32 -9.90 18.03
CA THR A 95 -6.21 -10.13 19.18
C THR A 95 -7.66 -9.72 18.90
N LYS A 96 -7.90 -8.92 17.85
CA LYS A 96 -9.24 -8.44 17.49
C LYS A 96 -9.98 -9.47 16.62
N ARG A 97 -11.09 -10.00 17.14
CA ARG A 97 -11.90 -11.05 16.48
C ARG A 97 -12.45 -10.66 15.10
N ASN A 98 -12.78 -9.38 14.88
CA ASN A 98 -13.38 -8.88 13.64
C ASN A 98 -12.45 -7.88 12.95
N ASN A 99 -11.18 -8.25 12.81
CA ASN A 99 -10.20 -7.39 12.20
C ASN A 99 -10.47 -7.22 10.69
N MET A 100 -10.66 -5.98 10.27
CA MET A 100 -10.89 -5.59 8.87
C MET A 100 -9.60 -5.06 8.20
N ASP A 101 -8.49 -5.00 8.94
CA ASP A 101 -7.19 -4.58 8.47
C ASP A 101 -6.34 -5.80 8.10
N PHE A 102 -5.99 -5.87 6.82
CA PHE A 102 -5.18 -6.90 6.19
C PHE A 102 -3.87 -6.32 5.64
N SER A 103 -3.39 -5.25 6.27
CA SER A 103 -2.10 -4.63 5.95
C SER A 103 -0.93 -5.56 6.30
N ILE A 104 0.09 -5.56 5.44
CA ILE A 104 1.31 -6.33 5.64
C ILE A 104 2.53 -5.42 5.65
N ARG A 105 3.61 -5.90 6.27
CA ARG A 105 4.92 -5.27 6.22
C ARG A 105 5.94 -6.25 5.66
N ILE A 106 6.60 -5.84 4.58
CA ILE A 106 7.69 -6.55 3.92
C ILE A 106 8.99 -5.93 4.42
N ARG A 107 9.82 -6.71 5.12
CA ARG A 107 11.13 -6.26 5.62
C ARG A 107 12.23 -6.53 4.61
N ASP A 108 13.37 -5.85 4.78
CA ASP A 108 14.59 -6.05 4.02
C ASP A 108 14.32 -5.96 2.50
N ILE A 109 13.77 -4.81 2.08
CA ILE A 109 13.40 -4.57 0.68
C ILE A 109 14.64 -4.58 -0.20
N THR A 110 14.54 -5.30 -1.32
CA THR A 110 15.55 -5.37 -2.38
C THR A 110 14.98 -4.83 -3.69
N PRO A 111 15.81 -4.48 -4.68
CA PRO A 111 15.31 -4.10 -6.01
C PRO A 111 14.38 -5.14 -6.67
N ALA A 112 14.52 -6.43 -6.30
CA ALA A 112 13.63 -7.50 -6.78
C ALA A 112 12.21 -7.44 -6.20
N ASP A 113 12.00 -6.70 -5.11
CA ASP A 113 10.68 -6.48 -4.51
C ASP A 113 9.92 -5.32 -5.20
N ALA A 114 10.52 -4.63 -6.16
CA ALA A 114 9.82 -3.61 -6.96
C ALA A 114 8.70 -4.26 -7.80
N GLY A 115 7.51 -3.67 -7.78
CA GLY A 115 6.36 -4.22 -8.49
C GLY A 115 5.03 -3.77 -7.94
N THR A 116 3.93 -4.20 -8.56
CA THR A 116 2.58 -3.92 -8.07
C THR A 116 2.08 -5.07 -7.19
N TYR A 117 1.55 -4.75 -6.02
CA TYR A 117 1.05 -5.72 -5.06
C TYR A 117 -0.46 -5.59 -4.90
N TYR A 118 -1.15 -6.73 -4.85
CA TYR A 118 -2.60 -6.79 -4.80
C TYR A 118 -3.07 -7.55 -3.55
N CYS A 119 -3.95 -6.91 -2.78
CA CYS A 119 -4.67 -7.55 -1.68
C CYS A 119 -5.94 -8.19 -2.24
N VAL A 120 -6.11 -9.49 -2.03
CA VAL A 120 -7.15 -10.26 -2.71
C VAL A 120 -7.96 -11.07 -1.70
N LYS A 121 -9.28 -10.86 -1.72
CA LYS A 121 -10.25 -11.65 -0.97
C LYS A 121 -10.62 -12.89 -1.77
N PHE A 122 -10.58 -14.03 -1.08
CA PHE A 122 -11.11 -15.28 -1.58
C PHE A 122 -12.40 -15.63 -0.85
N GLN A 123 -13.29 -16.29 -1.57
CA GLN A 123 -14.45 -16.99 -1.03
C GLN A 123 -14.09 -18.46 -0.89
N LYS A 124 -14.34 -19.03 0.30
CA LYS A 124 -14.26 -20.47 0.52
C LYS A 124 -15.51 -21.12 -0.06
N LEU A 125 -15.34 -22.00 -1.05
CA LEU A 125 -16.38 -22.82 -1.64
C LEU A 125 -15.95 -24.28 -1.45
N ASP A 126 -16.60 -24.99 -0.52
CA ASP A 126 -16.25 -26.35 -0.12
C ASP A 126 -14.76 -26.49 0.30
N ALA A 127 -13.99 -27.30 -0.44
CA ALA A 127 -12.57 -27.53 -0.22
C ALA A 127 -11.67 -26.48 -0.90
N ASP A 128 -12.20 -25.75 -1.89
CA ASP A 128 -11.45 -24.79 -2.70
C ASP A 128 -11.68 -23.34 -2.25
N ASN A 129 -10.71 -22.48 -2.54
CA ASN A 129 -10.85 -21.04 -2.36
C ASN A 129 -10.83 -20.38 -3.73
N MET A 130 -11.93 -19.74 -4.11
CA MET A 130 -12.05 -18.97 -5.35
C MET A 130 -11.77 -17.50 -5.09
N GLU A 131 -11.06 -16.84 -5.99
CA GLU A 131 -10.91 -15.38 -5.92
C GLU A 131 -12.26 -14.71 -6.04
N PHE A 132 -12.57 -13.82 -5.10
CA PHE A 132 -13.85 -13.11 -5.04
C PHE A 132 -13.69 -11.64 -5.41
N LYS A 133 -12.68 -10.96 -4.84
CA LYS A 133 -12.42 -9.54 -5.16
C LYS A 133 -10.96 -9.18 -4.93
N SER A 134 -10.39 -8.40 -5.84
CA SER A 134 -9.06 -7.79 -5.69
C SER A 134 -9.19 -6.31 -5.34
N GLY A 135 -8.23 -5.80 -4.56
CA GLY A 135 -7.98 -4.37 -4.41
C GLY A 135 -7.37 -3.77 -5.69
N GLY A 136 -7.23 -2.44 -5.68
CA GLY A 136 -6.74 -1.66 -6.82
C GLY A 136 -5.24 -1.74 -7.10
N GLY A 137 -4.47 -2.42 -6.24
CA GLY A 137 -3.02 -2.53 -6.37
C GLY A 137 -2.25 -1.37 -5.72
N THR A 138 -1.04 -1.68 -5.26
CA THR A 138 -0.07 -0.71 -4.72
C THR A 138 1.25 -0.93 -5.45
N GLN A 139 1.73 0.09 -6.17
CA GLN A 139 3.04 0.04 -6.80
C GLN A 139 4.14 0.33 -5.77
N VAL A 140 5.09 -0.57 -5.64
CA VAL A 140 6.30 -0.37 -4.84
C VAL A 140 7.46 -0.03 -5.77
N SER A 141 8.16 1.05 -5.46
CA SER A 141 9.45 1.41 -6.06
C SER A 141 10.54 1.38 -5.00
N VAL A 142 11.73 0.93 -5.41
CA VAL A 142 12.90 0.86 -4.53
C VAL A 142 13.85 1.95 -4.95
N SER A 143 14.10 2.89 -4.03
CA SER A 143 15.15 3.88 -4.19
C SER A 143 16.47 3.27 -3.74
N ASP A 144 17.47 3.34 -4.60
CA ASP A 144 18.85 3.04 -4.23
C ASP A 144 19.30 4.06 -3.18
N GLN A 145 19.94 3.61 -2.10
CA GLN A 145 20.66 4.51 -1.21
C GLN A 145 21.99 4.92 -1.85
N ASP A 146 21.96 5.38 -3.09
CA ASP A 146 23.16 5.77 -3.80
C ASP A 146 23.66 7.10 -3.21
N ARG A 147 24.53 6.96 -2.20
CA ARG A 147 25.43 7.93 -1.56
C ARG A 147 24.85 8.91 -0.54
N LYS A 148 24.70 8.42 0.70
CA LYS A 148 25.26 9.21 1.82
C LYS A 148 26.77 9.42 1.53
N SER A 149 27.15 10.66 1.24
CA SER A 149 28.54 11.13 1.03
C SER A 149 29.15 10.96 -0.37
N SER A 150 28.61 11.65 -1.37
CA SER A 150 29.49 12.51 -2.17
C SER A 150 29.27 13.94 -1.68
N SER A 151 29.79 14.23 -0.48
CA SER A 151 29.88 15.60 -0.03
C SER A 151 30.85 16.29 -1.00
N THR A 152 30.34 17.03 -1.97
CA THR A 152 31.11 18.00 -2.77
C THR A 152 31.52 19.21 -1.92
N ALA A 153 30.93 19.35 -0.74
CA ALA A 153 31.24 20.42 0.21
C ALA A 153 32.71 20.48 0.66
N PRO A 154 33.40 19.40 1.08
CA PRO A 154 34.79 19.43 1.52
C PRO A 154 35.73 19.83 0.36
N LEU A 155 35.42 19.35 -0.85
CA LEU A 155 36.20 19.59 -2.07
C LEU A 155 36.08 21.05 -2.51
N LEU A 156 34.89 21.65 -2.42
CA LEU A 156 34.67 23.07 -2.65
C LEU A 156 35.34 23.95 -1.58
N THR A 157 35.28 23.57 -0.29
CA THR A 157 36.03 24.29 0.76
C THR A 157 37.54 24.19 0.56
N ALA A 158 38.08 23.02 0.21
CA ALA A 158 39.50 22.84 -0.05
C ALA A 158 39.96 23.69 -1.25
N LEU A 159 39.16 23.77 -2.32
CA LEU A 159 39.47 24.56 -3.51
C LEU A 159 39.38 26.08 -3.27
N LEU A 160 38.46 26.54 -2.41
CA LEU A 160 38.29 27.95 -2.09
C LEU A 160 39.29 28.48 -1.06
N LEU A 161 39.69 27.65 -0.09
CA LEU A 161 40.59 28.04 1.01
C LEU A 161 42.07 27.77 0.68
N GLY A 162 42.38 26.72 -0.08
CA GLY A 162 43.76 26.34 -0.43
C GLY A 162 44.58 27.48 -1.05
N PRO A 163 44.11 28.14 -2.13
CA PRO A 163 44.85 29.22 -2.77
C PRO A 163 45.07 30.43 -1.86
N LYS A 164 44.09 30.79 -1.02
CA LYS A 164 44.20 31.94 -0.10
C LYS A 164 45.22 31.69 1.01
N VAL A 165 45.25 30.48 1.56
CA VAL A 165 46.22 30.10 2.59
C VAL A 165 47.63 30.06 2.01
N LEU A 166 47.81 29.50 0.81
CA LEU A 166 49.13 29.44 0.15
C LEU A 166 49.70 30.84 -0.11
N LEU A 167 48.85 31.79 -0.55
CA LEU A 167 49.23 33.19 -0.74
C LEU A 167 49.62 33.86 0.60
N ALA A 168 48.83 33.67 1.66
CA ALA A 168 49.12 34.28 2.96
C ALA A 168 50.44 33.76 3.57
N VAL A 169 50.70 32.45 3.45
CA VAL A 169 51.97 31.84 3.90
C VAL A 169 53.14 32.35 3.05
N GLY A 170 52.98 32.39 1.72
CA GLY A 170 54.00 32.91 0.81
C GLY A 170 54.37 34.36 1.11
N VAL A 171 53.38 35.24 1.30
CA VAL A 171 53.59 36.64 1.68
C VAL A 171 54.31 36.74 3.04
N SER A 172 53.91 35.94 4.02
CA SER A 172 54.54 35.93 5.35
C SER A 172 56.01 35.52 5.29
N VAL A 173 56.33 34.47 4.52
CA VAL A 173 57.71 34.01 4.31
C VAL A 173 58.53 35.08 3.60
N ILE A 174 58.00 35.74 2.56
CA ILE A 174 58.68 36.83 1.85
C ILE A 174 58.97 38.01 2.80
N ILE A 175 58.03 38.37 3.66
CA ILE A 175 58.22 39.45 4.64
C ILE A 175 59.32 39.10 5.65
N VAL A 176 59.33 37.87 6.17
CA VAL A 176 60.35 37.40 7.11
C VAL A 176 61.73 37.34 6.45
N LEU A 177 61.82 36.82 5.22
CA LEU A 177 63.06 36.77 4.46
C LEU A 177 63.60 38.16 4.11
N LYS A 178 62.71 39.13 3.81
CA LYS A 178 63.11 40.54 3.66
C LYS A 178 63.63 41.14 4.97
N LYS A 179 63.00 40.80 6.11
CA LYS A 179 63.40 41.28 7.43
C LYS A 179 64.75 40.72 7.91
N GLN A 180 65.14 39.53 7.45
CA GLN A 180 66.47 38.95 7.74
C GLN A 180 67.60 39.53 6.87
N LYS A 181 67.26 40.24 5.79
CA LYS A 181 68.22 40.78 4.81
C LYS A 181 68.49 42.28 4.98
N THR A 182 67.93 42.91 6.01
CA THR A 182 68.14 44.32 6.41
C THR A 182 68.79 44.33 7.78
#